data_AF-A0A1F8L4U4-F1
#
_entry.id   AF-A0A1F8L4U4-F1
#
_cell.length_a   1.000
_cell.length_b   1.000
_cell.length_c   1.000
_cell.angle_alpha   90.00
_cell.angle_beta   90.00
_cell.angle_gamma   90.00
#
_symmetry.space_group_name_H-M   'P 1'
#
loop_
_entity.id
_entity.type
_entity.pdbx_description
1 polymer ?
#
loop_
_entity_poly.entity_id
_entity_poly.type
_entity_poly.pdbx_seq_one_letter_code
_entity_poly.pdbx_strand_id
1 'polypeptide(L)'
;MTFVSEPHEDFHQKKKREFESLFENYDCPFDAWDSNTSKALLHLEYTDWLLGVADWSTLLTLTFRDPIAFDPALSKFNRLIQVLNRDLFGERYTRIVKHSYFSYVRCTEYQERDVLHFHVLIDRPFDYSLTHSLWNKWAGFAHTRKIINSYSAIRYITKYAIKEGDIKVYRAKKLYVPKQYPIWWKDSPVEII
;
A
#
# COMPACT_ATOMS: atom_id res chain seq x y z
N MET A 1 4.68 -31.14 -10.45
CA MET A 1 3.30 -30.70 -10.79
C MET A 1 3.38 -29.21 -11.04
N THR A 2 3.51 -28.83 -12.31
CA THR A 2 3.73 -27.44 -12.74
C THR A 2 2.37 -26.76 -12.77
N PHE A 3 2.12 -25.81 -11.86
CA PHE A 3 0.96 -24.94 -11.95
C PHE A 3 1.22 -23.95 -13.08
N VAL A 4 0.59 -24.19 -14.23
CA VAL A 4 0.49 -23.19 -15.30
C VAL A 4 -0.48 -22.14 -14.78
N SER A 5 0.05 -21.01 -14.32
CA SER A 5 -0.78 -19.86 -13.98
C SER A 5 -1.38 -19.30 -15.27
N GLU A 6 -2.71 -19.24 -15.35
CA GLU A 6 -3.40 -18.51 -16.42
C GLU A 6 -2.89 -17.06 -16.49
N PRO A 7 -2.74 -16.48 -17.70
CA PRO A 7 -2.32 -15.10 -17.85
C PRO A 7 -3.28 -14.16 -17.12
N HIS A 8 -2.72 -13.32 -16.26
CA HIS A 8 -3.41 -12.47 -15.27
C HIS A 8 -4.51 -11.56 -15.86
N GLU A 9 -4.40 -11.23 -17.14
CA GLU A 9 -5.29 -10.33 -17.89
C GLU A 9 -6.63 -11.00 -18.24
N ASP A 10 -6.63 -12.33 -18.45
CA ASP A 10 -7.79 -13.11 -18.87
C ASP A 10 -8.76 -13.37 -17.70
N PHE A 11 -8.22 -13.68 -16.51
CA PHE A 11 -9.02 -13.86 -15.30
C PHE A 11 -9.76 -12.58 -14.87
N HIS A 12 -9.10 -11.43 -15.01
CA HIS A 12 -9.69 -10.13 -14.66
C HIS A 12 -10.84 -9.77 -15.60
N GLN A 13 -10.59 -9.81 -16.92
CA GLN A 13 -11.63 -9.51 -17.90
C GLN A 13 -12.82 -10.47 -17.79
N LYS A 14 -12.55 -11.75 -17.51
CA LYS A 14 -13.59 -12.74 -17.23
C LYS A 14 -14.43 -12.38 -16.00
N LYS A 15 -13.79 -12.04 -14.87
CA LYS A 15 -14.48 -11.61 -13.64
C LYS A 15 -15.30 -10.35 -13.88
N LYS A 16 -14.76 -9.37 -14.59
CA LYS A 16 -15.45 -8.13 -14.91
C LYS A 16 -16.69 -8.37 -15.77
N ARG A 17 -16.58 -9.21 -16.81
CA ARG A 17 -17.73 -9.64 -17.64
C ARG A 17 -18.76 -10.46 -16.86
N GLU A 18 -18.32 -11.32 -15.93
CA GLU A 18 -19.22 -12.03 -15.00
C GLU A 18 -20.01 -11.02 -14.15
N PHE A 19 -19.38 -9.95 -13.66
CA PHE A 19 -20.08 -8.89 -12.92
C PHE A 19 -21.01 -8.08 -13.81
N GLU A 20 -20.57 -7.63 -14.99
CA GLU A 20 -21.40 -6.86 -15.92
C GLU A 20 -22.67 -7.62 -16.33
N SER A 21 -22.55 -8.92 -16.63
CA SER A 21 -23.69 -9.77 -16.95
C SER A 21 -24.62 -10.05 -15.77
N LEU A 22 -24.12 -9.98 -14.52
CA LEU A 22 -24.98 -10.03 -13.33
C LEU A 22 -25.89 -8.79 -13.22
N PHE A 23 -25.52 -7.63 -13.77
CA PHE A 23 -26.35 -6.42 -13.72
C PHE A 23 -27.36 -6.33 -14.89
N GLU A 24 -27.07 -6.98 -16.02
CA GLU A 24 -27.96 -6.97 -17.20
C GLU A 24 -29.22 -7.83 -17.03
N ASN A 25 -29.20 -8.81 -16.12
CA ASN A 25 -30.26 -9.82 -15.99
C ASN A 25 -31.26 -9.58 -14.84
N TYR A 26 -31.17 -8.45 -14.12
CA TYR A 26 -32.09 -8.12 -13.02
C TYR A 26 -32.90 -6.86 -13.34
N ASP A 27 -34.21 -6.92 -13.13
CA ASP A 27 -35.12 -5.78 -13.30
C ASP A 27 -34.89 -4.66 -12.27
N CYS A 28 -34.36 -5.00 -11.09
CA CYS A 28 -33.98 -4.08 -10.03
C CYS A 28 -32.47 -4.17 -9.77
N PRO A 29 -31.70 -3.09 -9.94
CA PRO A 29 -30.25 -3.11 -9.74
C PRO A 29 -29.82 -3.40 -8.29
N PHE A 30 -30.74 -3.32 -7.33
CA PHE A 30 -30.49 -3.66 -5.92
C PHE A 30 -30.67 -5.14 -5.61
N ASP A 31 -31.35 -5.92 -6.47
CA ASP A 31 -31.61 -7.35 -6.25
C ASP A 31 -30.37 -8.20 -6.57
N ALA A 32 -29.46 -7.69 -7.42
CA ALA A 32 -28.14 -8.27 -7.67
C ALA A 32 -27.13 -7.96 -6.55
N TRP A 33 -27.49 -7.11 -5.58
CA TRP A 33 -26.56 -6.48 -4.65
C TRP A 33 -26.47 -7.23 -3.32
N ASP A 34 -25.89 -8.42 -3.31
CA ASP A 34 -25.50 -9.07 -2.06
C ASP A 34 -24.17 -8.52 -1.51
N SER A 35 -23.98 -8.61 -0.18
CA SER A 35 -22.81 -8.06 0.50
C SER A 35 -21.46 -8.64 0.04
N ASN A 36 -21.42 -9.85 -0.50
CA ASN A 36 -20.21 -10.47 -1.02
C ASN A 36 -19.91 -9.96 -2.43
N THR A 37 -20.93 -9.85 -3.26
CA THR A 37 -20.87 -9.28 -4.62
C THR A 37 -20.38 -7.84 -4.56
N SER A 38 -20.90 -7.00 -3.66
CA SER A 38 -20.40 -5.62 -3.49
C SER A 38 -18.95 -5.57 -3.02
N LYS A 39 -18.58 -6.41 -2.05
CA LYS A 39 -17.18 -6.47 -1.56
C LYS A 39 -16.23 -6.86 -2.68
N ALA A 40 -16.60 -7.85 -3.49
CA ALA A 40 -15.77 -8.31 -4.58
C ALA A 40 -15.61 -7.25 -5.68
N LEU A 41 -16.69 -6.55 -6.05
CA LEU A 41 -16.64 -5.46 -7.01
C LEU A 41 -15.79 -4.29 -6.50
N LEU A 42 -16.03 -3.83 -5.26
CA LEU A 42 -15.20 -2.79 -4.63
C LEU A 42 -13.73 -3.21 -4.61
N HIS A 43 -13.44 -4.46 -4.29
CA HIS A 43 -12.07 -4.95 -4.24
C HIS A 43 -11.39 -4.92 -5.60
N LEU A 44 -12.12 -5.21 -6.67
CA LEU A 44 -11.64 -5.11 -8.04
C LEU A 44 -11.36 -3.65 -8.42
N GLU A 45 -12.35 -2.78 -8.25
CA GLU A 45 -12.26 -1.36 -8.62
C GLU A 45 -11.14 -0.63 -7.85
N TYR A 46 -11.03 -0.85 -6.54
CA TYR A 46 -9.92 -0.28 -5.76
C TYR A 46 -8.57 -0.84 -6.19
N THR A 47 -8.50 -2.11 -6.60
CA THR A 47 -7.24 -2.70 -7.07
C THR A 47 -6.80 -2.06 -8.38
N ASP A 48 -7.72 -1.91 -9.33
CA ASP A 48 -7.47 -1.30 -10.63
C ASP A 48 -7.11 0.18 -10.50
N TRP A 49 -7.85 0.90 -9.66
CA TRP A 49 -7.54 2.30 -9.36
C TRP A 49 -6.12 2.43 -8.79
N LEU A 50 -5.75 1.62 -7.79
CA LEU A 50 -4.42 1.68 -7.18
C LEU A 50 -3.30 1.27 -8.13
N LEU A 51 -3.53 0.32 -9.05
CA LEU A 51 -2.58 -0.02 -10.11
C LEU A 51 -2.25 1.20 -10.99
N GLY A 52 -3.25 2.05 -11.28
CA GLY A 52 -3.06 3.27 -12.06
C GLY A 52 -2.44 4.46 -11.30
N VAL A 53 -2.27 4.37 -9.97
CA VAL A 53 -1.79 5.50 -9.15
C VAL A 53 -0.27 5.65 -9.19
N ALA A 54 0.47 4.54 -9.00
CA ALA A 54 1.93 4.50 -8.97
C ALA A 54 2.46 3.06 -9.14
N ASP A 55 3.73 2.95 -9.51
CA ASP A 55 4.44 1.66 -9.59
C ASP A 55 4.88 1.19 -8.21
N TRP A 56 3.99 0.51 -7.50
CA TRP A 56 4.25 0.01 -6.15
C TRP A 56 5.35 -1.06 -6.16
N SER A 57 6.41 -0.82 -5.39
CA SER A 57 7.60 -1.69 -5.35
C SER A 57 7.77 -2.41 -4.02
N THR A 58 7.24 -1.84 -2.93
CA THR A 58 7.40 -2.40 -1.58
C THR A 58 6.08 -2.44 -0.82
N LEU A 59 5.85 -3.55 -0.13
CA LEU A 59 4.85 -3.70 0.91
C LEU A 59 5.52 -3.59 2.28
N LEU A 60 5.05 -2.67 3.10
CA LEU A 60 5.49 -2.46 4.48
C LEU A 60 4.31 -2.72 5.42
N THR A 61 4.48 -3.64 6.36
CA THR A 61 3.54 -3.88 7.46
C THR A 61 4.16 -3.36 8.75
N LEU A 62 3.43 -2.50 9.45
CA LEU A 62 3.81 -1.90 10.73
C LEU A 62 2.80 -2.33 11.79
N THR A 63 3.23 -3.18 12.70
CA THR A 63 2.41 -3.71 13.79
C THR A 63 2.75 -2.98 15.08
N PHE A 64 1.74 -2.54 15.81
CA PHE A 64 1.91 -2.02 17.16
C PHE A 64 2.02 -3.18 18.16
N ARG A 65 2.85 -3.05 19.20
CA ARG A 65 2.98 -4.10 20.21
C ARG A 65 1.80 -4.15 21.16
N ASP A 66 1.31 -2.96 21.52
CA ASP A 66 0.25 -2.75 22.50
C ASP A 66 -0.94 -2.03 21.83
N PRO A 67 -2.16 -2.17 22.39
CA PRO A 67 -3.33 -1.43 21.91
C PRO A 67 -3.06 0.06 21.87
N ILE A 68 -3.44 0.70 20.77
CA ILE A 68 -3.19 2.12 20.56
C ILE A 68 -4.35 2.76 19.80
N ALA A 69 -4.74 3.97 20.20
CA ALA A 69 -5.69 4.76 19.44
C ALA A 69 -5.12 5.16 18.07
N PHE A 70 -5.99 5.39 17.10
CA PHE A 70 -5.59 5.69 15.74
C PHE A 70 -4.72 6.96 15.61
N ASP A 71 -5.08 8.05 16.29
CA ASP A 71 -4.36 9.32 16.19
C ASP A 71 -2.88 9.24 16.64
N PRO A 72 -2.54 8.70 17.82
CA PRO A 72 -1.15 8.50 18.20
C PRO A 72 -0.42 7.51 17.31
N ALA A 73 -1.11 6.50 16.76
CA ALA A 73 -0.53 5.60 15.77
C ALA A 73 -0.17 6.34 14.46
N LEU A 74 -1.07 7.18 13.96
CA LEU A 74 -0.85 8.00 12.76
C LEU A 74 0.28 9.01 12.98
N SER A 75 0.39 9.60 14.17
CA SER A 75 1.49 10.48 14.53
C SER A 75 2.85 9.78 14.42
N LYS A 76 2.96 8.53 14.90
CA LYS A 76 4.17 7.71 14.76
C LYS A 76 4.49 7.37 13.31
N PHE A 77 3.48 7.04 12.50
CA PHE A 77 3.66 6.83 11.06
C PHE A 77 4.16 8.10 10.37
N ASN A 78 3.53 9.24 10.61
CA ASN A 78 3.98 10.52 10.06
C ASN A 78 5.42 10.85 10.49
N ARG A 79 5.77 10.56 11.75
CA ARG A 79 7.14 10.73 12.24
C ARG A 79 8.15 9.84 11.50
N LEU A 80 7.79 8.60 11.17
CA LEU A 80 8.63 7.73 10.35
C LEU A 80 8.89 8.34 8.98
N ILE A 81 7.84 8.82 8.29
CA ILE A 81 7.97 9.51 6.99
C ILE A 81 8.93 10.71 7.09
N GLN A 82 8.78 11.54 8.13
CA GLN A 82 9.67 12.68 8.36
C GLN A 82 11.12 12.27 8.58
N VAL A 83 11.39 11.16 9.27
CA VAL A 83 12.76 10.67 9.48
C VAL A 83 13.34 10.14 8.18
N LEU A 84 12.60 9.32 7.42
CA LEU A 84 13.05 8.81 6.12
C LEU A 84 13.36 9.94 5.13
N ASN A 85 12.55 11.00 5.10
CA ASN A 85 12.86 12.16 4.28
C ASN A 85 14.12 12.89 4.72
N ARG A 86 14.36 13.03 6.03
CA ARG A 86 15.52 13.74 6.57
C ARG A 86 16.81 12.95 6.39
N ASP A 87 16.73 11.63 6.53
CA ASP A 87 17.85 10.73 6.24
C ASP A 87 18.37 10.96 4.82
N LEU A 88 17.46 11.12 3.86
CA LEU A 88 17.80 11.24 2.44
C LEU A 88 18.07 12.67 1.96
N PHE A 89 17.30 13.65 2.43
CA PHE A 89 17.31 15.04 1.93
C PHE A 89 17.75 16.07 2.98
N GLY A 90 18.11 15.64 4.19
CA GLY A 90 18.54 16.48 5.30
C GLY A 90 17.38 17.20 6.03
N GLU A 91 17.72 17.96 7.07
CA GLU A 91 16.73 18.62 7.96
C GLU A 91 15.74 19.55 7.23
N ARG A 92 16.15 20.13 6.09
CA ARG A 92 15.31 21.04 5.29
C ARG A 92 14.57 20.34 4.14
N TYR A 93 14.35 19.04 4.24
CA TYR A 93 13.68 18.23 3.19
C TYR A 93 12.34 18.80 2.72
N THR A 94 11.59 19.48 3.59
CA THR A 94 10.27 20.06 3.26
C THR A 94 10.34 21.11 2.16
N ARG A 95 11.50 21.77 1.97
CA ARG A 95 11.73 22.69 0.84
C ARG A 95 11.84 21.96 -0.50
N ILE A 96 12.18 20.68 -0.47
CA ILE A 96 12.42 19.83 -1.63
C ILE A 96 11.17 19.00 -1.93
N VAL A 97 10.77 18.13 -1.00
CA VAL A 97 9.75 17.09 -1.22
C VAL A 97 8.39 17.41 -0.59
N LYS A 98 8.32 18.51 0.18
CA LYS A 98 7.15 18.92 0.97
C LYS A 98 6.81 17.89 2.06
N HIS A 99 6.09 16.82 1.71
CA HIS A 99 5.63 15.79 2.65
C HIS A 99 6.44 14.51 2.58
N SER A 100 6.50 13.88 1.41
CA SER A 100 7.25 12.63 1.21
C SER A 100 7.84 12.57 -0.19
N TYR A 101 9.07 12.02 -0.28
CA TYR A 101 9.76 11.79 -1.55
C TYR A 101 9.21 10.60 -2.34
N PHE A 102 8.49 9.69 -1.67
CA PHE A 102 7.83 8.53 -2.24
C PHE A 102 6.30 8.66 -2.09
N SER A 103 5.58 8.06 -3.02
CA SER A 103 4.14 7.85 -2.92
C SER A 103 3.88 6.66 -2.02
N TYR A 104 2.75 6.69 -1.30
CA TYR A 104 2.31 5.55 -0.52
C TYR A 104 0.80 5.43 -0.45
N VAL A 105 0.33 4.21 -0.25
CA VAL A 105 -1.03 3.89 0.19
C VAL A 105 -0.92 3.34 1.60
N ARG A 106 -1.73 3.79 2.55
CA ARG A 106 -1.80 3.23 3.90
C ARG A 106 -3.22 2.80 4.20
N CYS A 107 -3.38 1.57 4.69
CA CYS A 107 -4.63 1.04 5.22
C CYS A 107 -4.42 0.60 6.67
N THR A 108 -5.47 0.70 7.48
CA THR A 108 -5.50 0.15 8.83
C THR A 108 -6.11 -1.24 8.87
N GLU A 109 -5.63 -2.04 9.79
CA GLU A 109 -6.29 -3.28 10.21
C GLU A 109 -6.26 -3.33 11.74
N TYR A 110 -7.41 -3.59 12.36
CA TYR A 110 -7.48 -3.95 13.78
C TYR A 110 -7.44 -5.47 13.89
N GLN A 111 -6.45 -5.99 14.62
CA GLN A 111 -6.38 -7.38 15.03
C GLN A 111 -7.08 -7.62 16.36
N GLU A 112 -7.24 -8.89 16.73
CA GLU A 112 -7.79 -9.26 18.04
C GLU A 112 -7.01 -8.57 19.17
N ARG A 113 -7.73 -8.09 20.19
CA ARG A 113 -7.20 -7.30 21.32
C ARG A 113 -6.79 -5.86 20.95
N ASP A 114 -7.43 -5.25 19.95
CA ASP A 114 -7.25 -3.84 19.57
C ASP A 114 -5.82 -3.46 19.16
N VAL A 115 -5.04 -4.44 18.70
CA VAL A 115 -3.71 -4.20 18.16
C VAL A 115 -3.85 -3.66 16.74
N LEU A 116 -3.30 -2.47 16.51
CA LEU A 116 -3.37 -1.78 15.24
C LEU A 116 -2.24 -2.22 14.30
N HIS A 117 -2.57 -2.40 13.03
CA HIS A 117 -1.62 -2.67 11.95
C HIS A 117 -1.78 -1.61 10.86
N PHE A 118 -0.66 -1.07 10.37
CA PHE A 118 -0.65 -0.36 9.08
C PHE A 118 -0.09 -1.27 8.00
N HIS A 119 -0.83 -1.41 6.91
CA HIS A 119 -0.34 -1.97 5.66
C HIS A 119 -0.09 -0.84 4.68
N VAL A 120 1.13 -0.79 4.14
CA VAL A 120 1.61 0.35 3.36
C VAL A 120 2.20 -0.12 2.03
N LEU A 121 1.67 0.36 0.90
CA LEU A 121 2.35 0.29 -0.39
C LEU A 121 3.27 1.48 -0.55
N ILE A 122 4.45 1.27 -1.08
CA ILE A 122 5.44 2.33 -1.33
C ILE A 122 5.96 2.16 -2.76
N ASP A 123 6.02 3.25 -3.52
CA ASP A 123 6.44 3.26 -4.93
C ASP A 123 7.96 3.31 -5.11
N ARG A 124 8.72 3.69 -4.08
CA ARG A 124 10.17 3.92 -4.18
C ARG A 124 11.01 3.29 -3.08
N PRO A 125 12.33 3.19 -3.30
CA PRO A 125 13.27 2.73 -2.28
C PRO A 125 13.23 3.60 -1.02
N PHE A 126 13.36 2.93 0.12
CA PHE A 126 13.55 3.58 1.41
C PHE A 126 14.42 2.68 2.29
N ASP A 127 15.01 3.27 3.33
CA ASP A 127 15.89 2.53 4.24
C ASP A 127 15.09 1.55 5.10
N TYR A 128 15.16 0.27 4.75
CA TYR A 128 14.50 -0.81 5.50
C TYR A 128 15.13 -0.98 6.89
N SER A 129 16.45 -0.90 7.01
CA SER A 129 17.15 -1.09 8.28
C SER A 129 16.77 -0.01 9.28
N LEU A 130 16.79 1.25 8.84
CA LEU A 130 16.34 2.38 9.63
C LEU A 130 14.87 2.24 10.01
N THR A 131 14.00 1.88 9.07
CA THR A 131 12.57 1.69 9.32
C THR A 131 12.33 0.63 10.41
N HIS A 132 12.97 -0.54 10.28
CA HIS A 132 12.84 -1.63 11.24
C HIS A 132 13.38 -1.24 12.62
N SER A 133 14.55 -0.61 12.67
CA SER A 133 15.16 -0.15 13.92
C SER A 133 14.27 0.86 14.65
N LEU A 134 13.80 1.89 13.94
CA LEU A 134 12.96 2.94 14.53
C LEU A 134 11.61 2.38 14.98
N TRP A 135 10.95 1.55 14.17
CA TRP A 135 9.64 1.02 14.54
C TRP A 135 9.70 0.08 15.74
N ASN A 136 10.70 -0.81 15.79
CA ASN A 136 10.98 -1.67 16.95
C ASN A 136 11.20 -0.88 18.23
N LYS A 137 11.91 0.26 18.12
CA LYS A 137 12.16 1.16 19.24
C LYS A 137 10.92 1.96 19.66
N TRP A 138 10.08 2.38 18.72
CA TRP A 138 8.99 3.34 19.00
C TRP A 138 7.64 2.72 19.28
N ALA A 139 7.33 1.56 18.69
CA ALA A 139 5.95 1.09 18.55
C ALA A 139 5.79 -0.43 18.60
N GLY A 140 6.57 -1.18 17.81
CA GLY A 140 6.34 -2.60 17.62
C GLY A 140 7.11 -3.13 16.42
N PHE A 141 6.55 -4.05 15.66
CA PHE A 141 7.29 -4.79 14.64
C PHE A 141 7.09 -4.19 13.24
N ALA A 142 8.15 -4.14 12.45
CA ALA A 142 8.07 -3.77 11.04
C ALA A 142 8.46 -4.98 10.18
N HIS A 143 7.73 -5.16 9.09
CA HIS A 143 8.05 -6.16 8.08
C HIS A 143 8.00 -5.52 6.70
N THR A 144 9.04 -5.74 5.90
CA THR A 144 9.16 -5.21 4.54
C THR A 144 9.29 -6.35 3.54
N ARG A 145 8.53 -6.27 2.45
CA ARG A 145 8.57 -7.24 1.36
C ARG A 145 8.60 -6.52 0.02
N LYS A 146 9.52 -6.91 -0.85
CA LYS A 146 9.50 -6.46 -2.25
C LYS A 146 8.31 -7.07 -2.98
N ILE A 147 7.66 -6.26 -3.79
CA ILE A 147 6.51 -6.67 -4.59
C ILE A 147 7.03 -7.34 -5.86
N ILE A 148 6.71 -8.63 -6.02
CA ILE A 148 7.02 -9.41 -7.24
C ILE A 148 5.83 -9.36 -8.20
N ASN A 149 4.61 -9.37 -7.65
CA ASN A 149 3.36 -9.28 -8.39
C ASN A 149 2.52 -8.13 -7.80
N SER A 150 2.47 -7.01 -8.51
CA SER A 150 1.79 -5.79 -8.07
C SER A 150 0.30 -6.01 -7.86
N TYR A 151 -0.37 -6.72 -8.78
CA TYR A 151 -1.79 -7.02 -8.64
C TYR A 151 -2.08 -7.75 -7.33
N SER A 152 -1.33 -8.81 -7.03
CA SER A 152 -1.51 -9.59 -5.80
C SER A 152 -1.23 -8.79 -4.53
N ALA A 153 -0.20 -7.93 -4.53
CA ALA A 153 0.14 -7.10 -3.38
C ALA A 153 -0.89 -5.99 -3.13
N ILE A 154 -1.37 -5.33 -4.18
CA ILE A 154 -2.42 -4.31 -4.10
C ILE A 154 -3.73 -4.96 -3.66
N ARG A 155 -4.08 -6.09 -4.26
CA ARG A 155 -5.25 -6.90 -3.90
C ARG A 155 -5.21 -7.33 -2.43
N TYR A 156 -4.04 -7.60 -1.87
CA TYR A 156 -3.89 -7.88 -0.44
C TYR A 156 -4.20 -6.65 0.43
N ILE A 157 -3.78 -5.46 0.01
CA ILE A 157 -4.04 -4.23 0.76
C ILE A 157 -5.49 -3.75 0.65
N THR A 158 -6.11 -3.86 -0.53
CA THR A 158 -7.50 -3.46 -0.75
C THR A 158 -8.47 -4.30 0.09
N LYS A 159 -8.12 -5.55 0.41
CA LYS A 159 -8.84 -6.37 1.38
C LYS A 159 -9.02 -5.66 2.72
N TYR A 160 -7.96 -5.06 3.26
CA TYR A 160 -8.02 -4.36 4.55
C TYR A 160 -8.64 -2.98 4.44
N ALA A 161 -8.39 -2.28 3.32
CA ALA A 161 -9.05 -1.02 3.01
C ALA A 161 -10.58 -1.14 3.07
N ILE A 162 -11.13 -2.20 2.48
CA ILE A 162 -12.58 -2.43 2.45
C ILE A 162 -13.10 -2.87 3.81
N LYS A 163 -12.34 -3.71 4.54
CA LYS A 163 -12.74 -4.21 5.86
C LYS A 163 -12.96 -3.08 6.86
N GLU A 164 -12.04 -2.11 6.90
CA GLU A 164 -12.07 -1.00 7.87
C GLU A 164 -12.59 0.31 7.27
N GLY A 165 -12.88 0.34 5.96
CA GLY A 165 -13.26 1.57 5.25
C GLY A 165 -12.17 2.66 5.23
N ASP A 166 -10.90 2.31 5.48
CA ASP A 166 -9.79 3.26 5.52
C ASP A 166 -8.74 2.97 4.45
N ILE A 167 -8.64 3.90 3.50
CA ILE A 167 -7.56 3.98 2.54
C ILE A 167 -7.08 5.42 2.45
N LYS A 168 -5.79 5.63 2.71
CA LYS A 168 -5.14 6.94 2.57
C LYS A 168 -4.06 6.85 1.52
N VAL A 169 -4.17 7.67 0.48
CA VAL A 169 -3.21 7.73 -0.61
C VAL A 169 -2.48 9.05 -0.56
N TYR A 170 -1.15 9.00 -0.59
CA TYR A 170 -0.30 10.13 -0.87
C TYR A 170 0.47 9.86 -2.17
N ARG A 171 0.35 10.78 -3.13
CA ARG A 171 1.12 10.74 -4.38
C ARG A 171 2.20 11.81 -4.34
N ALA A 172 3.45 11.42 -4.51
CA ALA A 172 4.54 12.37 -4.65
C ALA A 172 4.33 13.21 -5.93
N LYS A 173 4.52 14.54 -5.82
CA LYS A 173 4.24 15.47 -6.94
C LYS A 173 5.16 15.29 -8.15
N LYS A 174 6.34 14.73 -7.93
CA LYS A 174 7.35 14.48 -8.97
C LYS A 174 8.30 13.37 -8.56
N LEU A 175 9.16 12.98 -9.49
CA LEU A 175 10.31 12.14 -9.21
C LEU A 175 11.36 12.94 -8.44
N TYR A 176 11.49 12.65 -7.15
CA TYR A 176 12.49 13.22 -6.27
C TYR A 176 13.71 12.30 -6.25
N VAL A 177 14.85 12.88 -6.59
CA VAL A 177 16.13 12.18 -6.68
C VAL A 177 17.10 12.79 -5.67
N PRO A 178 17.75 11.98 -4.81
CA PRO A 178 18.74 12.48 -3.88
C PRO A 178 20.00 12.96 -4.61
N LYS A 179 20.70 13.95 -4.05
CA LYS A 179 21.98 14.42 -4.62
C LYS A 179 23.07 13.35 -4.56
N GLN A 180 23.04 12.54 -3.50
CA GLN A 180 23.93 11.42 -3.30
C GLN A 180 23.07 10.21 -2.95
N TYR A 181 23.24 9.14 -3.72
CA TYR A 181 22.51 7.90 -3.48
C TYR A 181 23.10 7.17 -2.29
N PRO A 182 22.30 6.90 -1.24
CA PRO A 182 22.74 6.05 -0.15
C PRO A 182 22.92 4.61 -0.65
N ILE A 183 23.70 3.81 0.09
CA ILE A 183 24.05 2.43 -0.30
C ILE A 183 22.78 1.59 -0.51
N TRP A 184 21.80 1.74 0.38
CA TRP A 184 20.51 1.04 0.32
C TRP A 184 19.63 1.44 -0.88
N TRP A 185 19.97 2.50 -1.61
CA TRP A 185 19.21 2.92 -2.80
C TRP A 185 19.46 2.02 -4.00
N LYS A 186 20.65 1.41 -4.08
CA LYS A 186 21.10 0.61 -5.23
C LYS A 186 20.48 -0.79 -5.29
N ASP A 187 19.88 -1.25 -4.20
CA ASP A 187 19.17 -2.54 -4.16
C ASP A 187 17.80 -2.48 -4.85
N SER A 188 17.47 -1.38 -5.53
CA SER A 188 16.25 -1.22 -6.30
C SER A 188 16.55 -1.26 -7.79
N PRO A 189 15.85 -2.07 -8.59
CA PRO A 189 15.97 -2.08 -10.04
C PRO A 189 15.27 -0.84 -10.58
N VAL A 190 15.93 0.31 -10.48
CA VAL A 190 15.59 1.47 -11.30
C VAL A 190 16.71 1.57 -12.31
N GLU A 191 16.50 0.97 -13.49
CA GLU A 191 17.28 1.34 -14.66
C GLU A 191 17.16 2.86 -14.81
N ILE A 192 18.29 3.54 -14.65
CA ILE A 192 18.40 4.96 -14.92
C ILE A 192 18.30 5.07 -16.44
N ILE A 193 17.11 5.45 -16.94
CA ILE A 193 16.92 5.89 -18.32
C ILE A 193 17.57 7.27 -18.47
#